data_AF-A0A925XHR8-F1
#
_entry.id   AF-A0A925XHR8-F1
#
_cell.length_a   1.000
_cell.length_b   1.000
_cell.length_c   1.000
_cell.angle_alpha   90.00
_cell.angle_beta   90.00
_cell.angle_gamma   90.00
#
_symmetry.space_group_name_H-M   'P 1'
#
loop_
_entity.id
_entity.type
_entity.pdbx_description
1 polymer ?
#
loop_
_entity_poly.entity_id
_entity_poly.type
_entity_poly.pdbx_seq_one_letter_code
_entity_poly.pdbx_strand_id
1 'polypeptide(L)'
;SQPLDGRGASVDVLLTRKSGVETRWYFRKVDGTFVGFDSSLGTDVDPCEIRFLQFGDFAGRRFPSRFVVRSGDAEFATFDVLTLDVAASTGEASN
;
A
#
# COMPACT_ATOMS: atom_id res chain seq x y z
N SER A 1 -1.15 10.52 13.28
CA SER A 1 -0.40 9.25 13.25
C SER A 1 -1.08 8.21 14.10
N GLN A 2 -1.13 6.98 13.61
CA GLN A 2 -1.76 5.85 14.29
C GLN A 2 -0.89 4.60 14.06
N PRO A 3 -0.99 3.55 14.91
CA PRO A 3 -0.44 2.25 14.57
C PRO A 3 -1.14 1.71 13.32
N LEU A 4 -0.38 1.09 12.41
CA LEU A 4 -0.91 0.62 11.12
C LEU A 4 -2.16 -0.27 11.27
N ASP A 5 -2.13 -1.25 12.18
CA ASP A 5 -3.24 -2.18 12.44
C ASP A 5 -3.57 -2.25 13.94
N GLY A 6 -3.55 -1.09 14.61
CA GLY A 6 -3.69 -1.00 16.07
C GLY A 6 -2.50 -1.58 16.87
N ARG A 7 -1.49 -2.13 16.17
CA ARG A 7 -0.25 -2.68 16.72
C ARG A 7 0.94 -2.22 15.85
N GLY A 8 2.13 -2.13 16.45
CA GLY A 8 3.39 -1.91 15.72
C GLY A 8 3.73 -0.45 15.39
N ALA A 9 4.49 -0.26 14.30
CA ALA A 9 5.10 1.02 13.94
C ALA A 9 4.06 2.08 13.56
N SER A 10 4.33 3.32 13.96
CA SER A 10 3.48 4.46 13.60
C SER A 10 3.58 4.78 12.11
N VAL A 11 2.43 5.08 11.50
CA VAL A 11 2.33 5.55 10.13
C VAL A 11 1.76 6.97 10.05
N ASP A 12 2.14 7.67 8.99
CA ASP A 12 1.41 8.82 8.48
C ASP A 12 0.38 8.34 7.45
N VAL A 13 -0.75 9.04 7.41
CA VAL A 13 -1.92 8.63 6.62
C VAL A 13 -2.27 9.75 5.65
N LEU A 14 -2.25 9.44 4.36
CA LEU A 14 -2.84 10.29 3.32
C LEU A 14 -4.26 9.79 3.04
N LEU A 15 -5.23 10.69 3.04
CA LEU A 15 -6.62 10.38 2.74
C LEU A 15 -6.97 10.89 1.34
N THR A 16 -7.55 10.02 0.52
CA THR A 16 -8.12 10.40 -0.78
C THR A 16 -9.55 9.91 -0.89
N ARG A 17 -10.39 10.65 -1.62
CA ARG A 17 -11.75 10.22 -1.93
C ARG A 17 -12.02 10.37 -3.43
N LYS A 18 -12.52 9.32 -4.06
CA LYS A 18 -12.90 9.33 -5.49
C LYS A 18 -14.16 8.49 -5.69
N SER A 19 -15.20 9.09 -6.29
CA SER A 19 -16.45 8.41 -6.62
C SER A 19 -17.07 7.60 -5.46
N GLY A 20 -17.07 8.16 -4.24
CA GLY A 20 -17.62 7.50 -3.06
C GLY A 20 -16.68 6.50 -2.37
N VAL A 21 -15.55 6.14 -2.98
CA VAL A 21 -14.50 5.33 -2.35
C VAL A 21 -13.57 6.25 -1.55
N GLU A 22 -13.39 5.95 -0.27
CA GLU A 22 -12.33 6.55 0.56
C GLU A 22 -11.15 5.58 0.66
N THR A 23 -9.94 6.10 0.43
CA THR A 23 -8.70 5.34 0.56
C THR A 23 -7.77 6.01 1.58
N ARG A 24 -7.30 5.22 2.54
CA ARG A 24 -6.23 5.57 3.49
C ARG A 24 -4.92 4.98 2.97
N TRP A 25 -3.96 5.82 2.61
CA TRP A 25 -2.64 5.41 2.18
C TRP A 25 -1.66 5.53 3.34
N TYR A 26 -0.95 4.44 3.66
CA TYR A 26 -0.09 4.37 4.84
C TYR A 26 1.37 4.50 4.48
N PHE A 27 2.04 5.47 5.12
CA PHE A 27 3.47 5.72 4.96
C PHE A 27 4.18 5.52 6.30
N ARG A 28 5.23 4.70 6.30
CA ARG A 28 6.05 4.47 7.47
C ARG A 28 6.81 5.75 7.83
N LYS A 29 6.70 6.20 9.09
CA LYS A 29 7.31 7.46 9.53
C LYS A 29 8.82 7.54 9.39
N VAL A 30 9.53 6.42 9.57
CA VAL A 30 10.99 6.42 9.65
C VAL A 30 11.65 6.76 8.32
N ASP A 31 11.05 6.35 7.21
CA ASP A 31 11.67 6.39 5.88
C ASP A 31 10.68 6.80 4.76
N GLY A 32 9.43 7.11 5.10
CA GLY A 32 8.39 7.44 4.14
C GLY A 32 7.94 6.26 3.27
N THR A 33 8.31 5.02 3.59
CA THR A 33 7.93 3.85 2.78
C THR A 33 6.42 3.70 2.74
N PHE A 34 5.84 3.63 1.54
CA PHE A 34 4.45 3.25 1.35
C PHE A 34 4.26 1.77 1.75
N VAL A 35 3.50 1.48 2.81
CA VAL A 35 3.43 0.13 3.43
C VAL A 35 2.09 -0.58 3.22
N GLY A 36 1.12 0.07 2.58
CA GLY A 36 -0.20 -0.50 2.35
C GLY A 36 -1.28 0.56 2.32
N PHE A 37 -2.51 0.14 2.12
CA PHE A 37 -3.66 1.03 2.06
C PHE A 37 -4.96 0.30 2.37
N ASP A 38 -5.97 1.06 2.80
CA ASP A 38 -7.33 0.59 3.00
C ASP A 38 -8.27 1.33 2.07
N SER A 39 -9.20 0.64 1.43
CA SER A 39 -10.27 1.25 0.64
C SER A 39 -11.64 0.80 1.15
N SER A 40 -12.55 1.75 1.32
CA SER A 40 -13.91 1.52 1.82
C SER A 40 -14.93 2.32 1.01
N LEU A 41 -16.16 1.82 0.92
CA LEU A 41 -17.30 2.50 0.27
C LEU A 41 -18.04 3.45 1.22
N GLY A 42 -17.61 3.56 2.46
CA GLY A 42 -18.25 4.34 3.51
C GLY A 42 -17.77 3.92 4.89
N THR A 43 -18.25 4.60 5.94
CA THR A 43 -17.86 4.33 7.33
C THR A 43 -18.41 3.02 7.89
N ASP A 44 -19.44 2.47 7.26
CA ASP A 44 -20.22 1.34 7.78
C ASP A 44 -19.95 0.04 6.99
N VAL A 45 -18.92 0.05 6.14
CA VAL A 45 -18.51 -1.10 5.33
C VAL A 45 -17.08 -1.42 5.68
N ASP A 46 -16.81 -2.69 6.01
CA ASP A 46 -15.46 -3.17 6.29
C ASP A 46 -14.54 -2.83 5.11
N PRO A 47 -13.35 -2.26 5.39
CA PRO A 47 -12.43 -1.92 4.33
C PRO A 47 -11.86 -3.19 3.67
N CYS A 48 -11.52 -3.04 2.39
CA CYS A 48 -10.53 -3.90 1.77
C CYS A 48 -9.15 -3.37 2.16
N GLU A 49 -8.35 -4.21 2.80
CA GLU A 49 -7.06 -3.85 3.37
C GLU A 49 -5.94 -4.53 2.61
N ILE A 50 -4.92 -3.76 2.24
CA ILE A 50 -3.74 -4.26 1.56
C ILE A 50 -2.52 -3.91 2.40
N ARG A 51 -1.71 -4.92 2.75
CA ARG A 51 -0.50 -4.74 3.58
C ARG A 51 0.71 -5.34 2.89
N PHE A 52 1.77 -4.55 2.76
CA PHE A 52 3.03 -5.02 2.18
C PHE A 52 3.89 -5.68 3.26
N LEU A 53 4.10 -6.98 3.10
CA LEU A 53 4.82 -7.81 4.06
C LEU A 53 6.33 -7.78 3.80
N GLN A 54 6.72 -7.74 2.52
CA GLN A 54 8.12 -7.75 2.10
C GLN A 54 8.33 -6.83 0.90
N PHE A 55 9.54 -6.30 0.80
CA PHE A 55 10.00 -5.56 -0.37
C PHE A 55 11.18 -6.30 -0.99
N GLY A 56 11.16 -6.42 -2.31
CA GLY A 56 12.25 -6.96 -3.11
C GLY A 56 12.88 -5.89 -3.99
N ASP A 57 14.06 -6.21 -4.53
CA ASP A 57 14.67 -5.45 -5.62
C ASP A 57 14.28 -6.11 -6.96
N PHE A 58 13.74 -5.31 -7.86
CA PHE A 58 13.39 -5.71 -9.21
C PHE A 58 14.10 -4.80 -10.20
N ALA A 59 15.29 -5.24 -10.64
CA ALA A 59 16.17 -4.47 -11.53
C ALA A 59 16.51 -3.07 -10.98
N GLY A 60 16.94 -2.99 -9.70
CA GLY A 60 17.29 -1.74 -9.03
C GLY A 60 16.09 -0.94 -8.53
N ARG A 61 14.86 -1.45 -8.70
CA ARG A 61 13.64 -0.83 -8.19
C ARG A 61 13.12 -1.61 -6.98
N ARG A 62 13.07 -0.94 -5.84
CA ARG A 62 12.44 -1.48 -4.64
C ARG A 62 10.92 -1.49 -4.80
N PHE A 63 10.30 -2.66 -4.69
CA PHE A 63 8.85 -2.85 -4.85
C PHE A 63 8.33 -3.92 -3.87
N PRO A 64 7.04 -3.89 -3.44
CA PRO A 64 6.48 -4.96 -2.63
C PRO A 64 6.63 -6.32 -3.33
N SER A 65 7.40 -7.22 -2.72
CA SER A 65 7.60 -8.58 -3.22
C SER A 65 6.57 -9.56 -2.65
N ARG A 66 5.93 -9.20 -1.52
CA ARG A 66 4.87 -9.97 -0.92
C ARG A 66 3.86 -9.07 -0.24
N PHE A 67 2.58 -9.32 -0.45
CA PHE A 67 1.50 -8.57 0.20
C PHE A 67 0.28 -9.44 0.47
N VAL A 68 -0.52 -9.01 1.44
CA VAL A 68 -1.75 -9.69 1.83
C VAL A 68 -2.94 -8.77 1.64
N VAL A 69 -4.06 -9.35 1.23
CA VAL A 69 -5.34 -8.68 1.02
C VAL A 69 -6.35 -9.24 2.01
N ARG A 70 -7.04 -8.37 2.73
CA ARG A 70 -8.10 -8.71 3.69
C ARG A 70 -9.37 -7.94 3.40
N SER A 71 -10.49 -8.48 3.86
CA SER A 71 -11.79 -7.79 3.93
C SER A 71 -12.28 -7.89 5.36
N GLY A 72 -12.20 -6.80 6.12
CA GLY A 72 -12.35 -6.84 7.57
C GLY A 72 -11.37 -7.87 8.19
N ASP A 73 -11.88 -8.71 9.09
CA ASP A 73 -11.07 -9.72 9.79
C ASP A 73 -10.69 -10.96 8.94
N ALA A 74 -11.20 -11.06 7.71
CA ALA A 74 -10.97 -12.21 6.85
C ALA A 74 -9.81 -11.98 5.87
N GLU A 75 -8.80 -12.85 5.90
CA GLU A 75 -7.79 -12.90 4.84
C GLU A 75 -8.41 -13.44 3.55
N PHE A 76 -8.29 -12.66 2.47
CA PHE A 76 -8.75 -13.05 1.14
C PHE A 76 -7.65 -13.83 0.40
N ALA A 77 -6.44 -13.27 0.35
CA ALA A 77 -5.30 -13.90 -0.31
C ALA A 77 -3.98 -13.26 0.10
N THR A 78 -2.91 -14.03 -0.03
CA THR A 78 -1.52 -13.55 0.01
C THR A 78 -0.90 -13.73 -1.38
N PHE A 79 -0.22 -12.70 -1.86
CA PHE A 79 0.40 -12.65 -3.18
C PHE A 79 1.91 -12.51 -3.07
N ASP A 80 2.63 -13.31 -3.84
CA ASP A 80 4.08 -13.18 -4.06
C ASP A 80 4.32 -12.63 -5.48
N VAL A 81 5.10 -11.55 -5.58
CA VAL A 81 5.46 -10.92 -6.85
C VAL A 81 6.77 -11.53 -7.34
N LEU A 82 6.68 -12.29 -8.43
CA LEU A 82 7.83 -13.02 -8.99
C LEU A 82 8.65 -12.16 -9.96
N THR A 83 7.96 -11.34 -10.75
CA THR A 83 8.56 -10.50 -11.78
C THR A 83 7.88 -9.14 -11.82
N LEU A 84 8.64 -8.12 -12.20
CA LEU A 84 8.15 -6.77 -12.41
C LEU A 84 8.76 -6.24 -13.72
N ASP A 85 7.95 -6.17 -14.77
CA ASP A 85 8.35 -5.59 -16.04
C ASP A 85 8.02 -4.09 -16.05
N VAL A 86 9.06 -3.28 -16.20
CA VAL A 86 8.96 -1.82 -16.09
C VAL A 86 9.48 -1.22 -17.37
N ALA A 87 8.63 -0.46 -18.07
CA ALA A 87 9.10 0.34 -19.19
C ALA A 87 10.11 1.37 -18.66
N ALA A 88 11.27 1.47 -19.32
CA ALA A 88 12.24 2.52 -19.02
C ALA A 88 11.55 3.89 -19.15
N SER A 89 11.73 4.77 -18.17
CA SER A 89 11.22 6.14 -18.27
C SER A 89 12.02 6.87 -19.34
N THR A 90 11.38 7.26 -20.45
CA THR A 90 11.87 8.33 -21.32
C THR A 90 11.76 9.64 -20.56
N GLY A 91 12.79 9.99 -19.79
CA GLY A 91 12.89 11.29 -19.14
C GLY A 91 13.19 12.36 -20.18
N GLU A 92 12.17 13.10 -20.63
CA GLU A 92 12.36 14.44 -21.16
C GLU A 92 12.49 15.38 -19.96
N ALA A 93 13.71 15.87 -19.72
CA ALA A 93 13.93 16.96 -18.78
C ALA A 93 13.18 18.19 -19.32
N SER A 94 12.14 18.62 -18.62
CA SER A 94 11.54 19.92 -18.84
C SER A 94 12.55 20.97 -18.35
N ASN A 95 13.04 21.78 -19.28
CA ASN A 95 13.94 22.90 -19.06
C ASN A 95 13.19 24.11 -18.49
#